data_AF-U7V322-F1
#
_entry.id   AF-U7V322-F1
#
_cell.length_a   1.000
_cell.length_b   1.000
_cell.length_c   1.000
_cell.angle_alpha   90.00
_cell.angle_beta   90.00
_cell.angle_gamma   90.00
#
_symmetry.space_group_name_H-M   'P 1'
#
loop_
_entity.id
_entity.type
_entity.pdbx_description
1 polymer ?
#
loop_
_entity_poly.entity_id
_entity_poly.type
_entity_poly.pdbx_seq_one_letter_code
_entity_poly.pdbx_strand_id
1 'polypeptide(L)'
;MSKKSFFDGLEEKWQKEKKVRIAARKRQAKLKEDLREENRNLTKEMRFKKLYKFSYIVVIYLLARMAFRYFMHKDVFVANDILFGIITLGIYALYIFKWAKEKK
;
A
#
# COMPACT_ATOMS: atom_id res chain seq x y z
N MET A 1 -30.09 39.33 31.40
CA MET A 1 -29.58 39.26 30.01
C MET A 1 -28.13 39.76 30.03
N SER A 2 -27.15 38.84 29.96
CA SER A 2 -25.72 39.17 30.06
C SER A 2 -25.24 39.86 28.77
N LYS A 3 -24.75 41.10 28.89
CA LYS A 3 -24.05 41.81 27.81
C LYS A 3 -22.68 41.14 27.64
N LYS A 4 -22.59 40.11 26.78
CA LYS A 4 -21.29 39.59 26.33
C LYS A 4 -20.47 40.77 25.77
N SER A 5 -19.27 40.97 26.30
CA SER A 5 -18.39 42.07 25.90
C SER A 5 -17.99 41.91 24.42
N PHE A 6 -17.85 43.01 23.70
CA PHE A 6 -17.33 43.03 22.32
C PHE A 6 -15.98 42.28 22.22
N PHE A 7 -15.17 42.37 23.28
CA PHE A 7 -13.89 41.67 23.40
C PHE A 7 -14.05 40.15 23.55
N ASP A 8 -15.07 39.67 24.27
CA ASP A 8 -15.34 38.22 24.41
C ASP A 8 -15.71 37.60 23.05
N GLY A 9 -16.47 38.34 22.23
CA GLY A 9 -16.84 37.92 20.88
C GLY A 9 -15.66 37.90 19.90
N LEU A 10 -14.70 38.82 20.06
CA LEU A 10 -13.45 38.82 19.30
C LEU A 10 -12.54 37.66 19.71
N GLU A 11 -12.45 37.36 21.00
CA GLU A 11 -11.63 36.27 21.52
C GLU A 11 -12.19 34.90 21.10
N GLU A 12 -13.51 34.70 21.15
CA GLU A 12 -14.17 33.50 20.60
C GLU A 12 -13.88 33.30 19.10
N LYS A 13 -13.95 34.39 18.30
CA LYS A 13 -13.63 34.33 16.85
C LYS A 13 -12.16 34.01 16.61
N TRP A 14 -11.25 34.63 17.37
CA TRP A 14 -9.82 34.38 17.26
C TRP A 14 -9.45 32.94 17.61
N GLN A 15 -10.04 32.37 18.67
CA GLN A 15 -9.85 30.96 19.04
C GLN A 15 -10.40 30.01 17.97
N LYS A 16 -11.55 30.32 17.37
CA LYS A 16 -12.11 29.55 16.23
C LYS A 16 -11.17 29.58 15.03
N GLU A 17 -10.70 30.75 14.62
CA GLU A 17 -9.75 30.85 13.50
C GLU A 17 -8.45 30.08 13.77
N LYS A 18 -7.92 30.17 14.99
CA LYS A 18 -6.71 29.45 15.39
C LYS A 18 -6.91 27.93 15.26
N LYS A 19 -8.06 27.40 15.69
CA LYS A 19 -8.43 25.99 15.52
C LYS A 19 -8.53 25.58 14.05
N VAL A 20 -9.15 26.40 13.20
CA VAL A 20 -9.27 26.13 11.75
C VAL A 20 -7.89 26.11 11.09
N ARG A 21 -7.01 27.06 11.40
CA ARG A 21 -5.64 27.09 10.86
C ARG A 21 -4.82 25.88 11.29
N ILE A 22 -4.92 25.45 12.56
CA ILE A 22 -4.24 24.25 13.06
C ILE A 22 -4.79 22.99 12.35
N ALA A 23 -6.10 22.88 12.18
CA ALA A 23 -6.71 21.75 11.47
C ALA A 23 -6.30 21.72 9.98
N ALA A 24 -6.25 22.87 9.31
CA ALA A 24 -5.79 22.98 7.92
C ALA A 24 -4.32 22.57 7.77
N ARG A 25 -3.44 23.01 8.69
CA ARG A 25 -2.02 22.59 8.71
C ARG A 25 -1.88 21.09 8.95
N LYS A 26 -2.64 20.50 9.87
CA LYS A 26 -2.64 19.05 10.10
C LYS A 26 -3.08 18.27 8.86
N ARG A 27 -4.12 18.74 8.16
CA ARG A 27 -4.58 18.14 6.91
C ARG A 27 -3.51 18.21 5.82
N GLN A 28 -2.87 19.36 5.63
CA GLN A 28 -1.79 19.52 4.66
C GLN A 28 -0.57 18.65 5.00
N ALA A 29 -0.20 18.54 6.28
CA ALA A 29 0.87 17.67 6.73
C ALA A 29 0.56 16.20 6.43
N LYS A 30 -0.64 15.75 6.78
CA LYS A 30 -1.10 14.38 6.49
C LYS A 30 -1.10 14.09 4.99
N LEU A 31 -1.63 15.01 4.18
CA LEU A 31 -1.64 14.86 2.72
C LEU A 31 -0.22 14.75 2.14
N LYS A 32 0.72 15.52 2.69
CA LYS A 32 2.14 15.48 2.27
C LYS A 32 2.81 14.18 2.68
N GLU A 33 2.48 13.63 3.85
CA GLU A 33 2.94 12.31 4.28
C GLU A 33 2.38 11.20 3.40
N ASP A 34 1.06 11.20 3.14
CA ASP A 34 0.39 10.23 2.27
C ASP A 34 1.00 10.24 0.86
N LEU A 35 1.24 11.43 0.28
CA LEU A 35 1.91 11.60 -1.01
C LEU A 35 3.37 11.11 -1.00
N ARG A 36 4.06 11.25 0.13
CA ARG A 36 5.45 10.80 0.28
C ARG A 36 5.51 9.28 0.37
N GLU A 37 4.58 8.66 1.06
CA GLU A 37 4.43 7.20 1.11
C GLU A 37 4.02 6.62 -0.24
N GLU A 38 3.08 7.24 -0.95
CA GLU A 38 2.66 6.80 -2.29
C GLU A 38 3.84 6.89 -3.27
N ASN A 39 4.59 8.02 -3.29
CA ASN A 39 5.80 8.16 -4.10
C ASN A 39 6.89 7.12 -3.75
N ARG A 40 7.09 6.83 -2.46
CA ARG A 40 8.03 5.80 -2.02
C ARG A 40 7.60 4.42 -2.50
N ASN A 41 6.30 4.13 -2.46
CA ASN A 41 5.74 2.88 -2.98
C ASN A 41 5.85 2.74 -4.51
N LEU A 42 5.89 3.85 -5.26
CA LEU A 42 6.05 3.88 -6.71
C LEU A 42 7.52 3.78 -7.18
N THR A 43 8.48 3.89 -6.24
CA THR A 43 9.91 3.78 -6.55
C THR A 43 10.26 2.39 -7.09
N LYS A 44 11.26 2.30 -8.00
CA LYS A 44 11.68 1.02 -8.62
C LYS A 44 12.04 -0.04 -7.57
N GLU A 45 12.79 0.35 -6.53
CA GLU A 45 13.22 -0.55 -5.46
C GLU A 45 12.06 -1.19 -4.69
N MET A 46 11.06 -0.39 -4.29
CA MET A 46 9.91 -0.90 -3.55
C MET A 46 9.02 -1.82 -4.40
N ARG A 47 8.93 -1.56 -5.71
CA ARG A 47 8.24 -2.45 -6.66
C ARG A 47 8.93 -3.81 -6.75
N PHE A 48 10.25 -3.81 -6.90
CA PHE A 48 11.02 -5.06 -6.86
C PHE A 48 10.89 -5.78 -5.52
N LYS A 49 10.89 -5.05 -4.40
CA LYS A 49 10.68 -5.64 -3.07
C LYS A 49 9.31 -6.30 -2.92
N LYS A 50 8.24 -5.69 -3.46
CA LYS A 50 6.89 -6.28 -3.50
C LYS A 50 6.87 -7.53 -4.38
N LEU A 51 7.46 -7.46 -5.58
CA LEU A 51 7.55 -8.59 -6.50
C LEU A 51 8.33 -9.77 -5.88
N TYR A 52 9.44 -9.50 -5.20
CA TYR A 52 10.25 -10.51 -4.52
C TYR A 52 9.52 -11.18 -3.35
N LYS A 53 8.80 -10.39 -2.54
CA LYS A 53 7.96 -10.97 -1.47
C LYS A 53 6.87 -11.87 -2.03
N PHE A 54 6.24 -11.47 -3.13
CA PHE A 54 5.24 -12.29 -3.79
C PHE A 54 5.84 -13.55 -4.43
N SER A 55 7.00 -13.44 -5.07
CA SER A 55 7.70 -14.60 -5.64
C SER A 55 8.04 -15.64 -4.58
N TYR A 56 8.44 -15.19 -3.40
CA TYR A 56 8.67 -16.08 -2.26
C TYR A 56 7.41 -16.87 -1.87
N ILE A 57 6.24 -16.21 -1.81
CA ILE A 57 4.96 -16.87 -1.51
C ILE A 57 4.61 -17.91 -2.58
N VAL A 58 4.80 -17.57 -3.86
CA VAL A 58 4.54 -18.50 -4.97
C VAL A 58 5.46 -19.72 -4.89
N VAL A 59 6.75 -19.54 -4.60
CA VAL A 59 7.69 -20.66 -4.43
C VAL A 59 7.28 -21.55 -3.26
N ILE A 60 6.91 -20.98 -2.11
CA ILE A 60 6.42 -21.76 -0.96
C ILE A 60 5.19 -22.56 -1.35
N TYR A 61 4.23 -21.96 -2.06
CA TYR A 61 3.03 -22.66 -2.51
C TYR A 61 3.38 -23.85 -3.42
N LEU A 62 4.30 -23.66 -4.37
CA LEU A 62 4.74 -24.75 -5.26
C LEU A 62 5.41 -25.87 -4.46
N LEU A 63 6.31 -25.54 -3.53
CA LEU A 63 6.96 -26.53 -2.66
C LEU A 63 5.97 -27.28 -1.78
N ALA A 64 4.99 -26.59 -1.19
CA ALA A 64 3.93 -27.22 -0.40
C ALA A 64 3.08 -28.17 -1.26
N ARG A 65 2.77 -27.77 -2.49
CA ARG A 65 2.02 -28.61 -3.44
C ARG A 65 2.81 -29.85 -3.85
N MET A 66 4.12 -29.69 -4.11
CA MET A 66 5.03 -30.80 -4.39
C MET A 66 5.13 -31.77 -3.21
N ALA A 67 5.28 -31.24 -1.99
CA ALA A 67 5.31 -32.05 -0.77
C ALA A 67 4.01 -32.83 -0.58
N PHE A 68 2.85 -32.19 -0.79
CA PHE A 68 1.56 -32.88 -0.70
C PHE A 68 1.43 -34.04 -1.71
N ARG A 69 1.93 -33.86 -2.95
CA ARG A 69 1.93 -34.94 -3.94
C ARG A 69 2.88 -36.08 -3.58
N TYR A 70 4.03 -35.76 -3.00
CA TYR A 70 4.96 -36.74 -2.48
C TYR A 70 4.29 -37.65 -1.44
N PHE A 71 3.57 -37.07 -0.48
CA PHE A 71 2.80 -37.84 0.52
C PHE A 71 1.64 -38.66 -0.07
N MET A 72 1.11 -38.24 -1.22
CA MET A 72 0.04 -38.95 -1.93
C MET A 72 0.55 -39.97 -2.96
N HIS A 73 1.87 -40.25 -2.99
CA HIS A 73 2.53 -41.12 -3.97
C HIS A 73 2.24 -40.77 -5.44
N LYS A 74 2.09 -39.48 -5.73
CA LYS A 74 1.92 -38.94 -7.09
C LYS A 74 3.22 -38.30 -7.59
N ASP A 75 3.30 -38.07 -8.89
CA ASP A 75 4.44 -37.36 -9.49
C ASP A 75 4.65 -35.99 -8.85
N VAL A 76 5.84 -35.81 -8.28
CA VAL A 76 6.25 -34.59 -7.59
C VAL A 76 6.48 -33.46 -8.60
N PHE A 77 7.05 -33.79 -9.76
CA PHE A 77 7.41 -32.82 -10.78
C PHE A 77 6.39 -32.81 -11.92
N VAL A 78 5.59 -31.75 -12.01
CA VAL A 78 4.59 -31.58 -13.06
C VAL A 78 4.82 -30.24 -13.75
N ALA A 79 4.96 -30.26 -15.08
CA ALA A 79 5.19 -29.06 -15.89
C ALA A 79 4.14 -27.96 -15.65
N ASN A 80 2.90 -28.34 -15.35
CA ASN A 80 1.81 -27.40 -15.01
C ASN A 80 2.11 -26.54 -13.78
N ASP A 81 2.91 -27.02 -12.81
CA ASP A 81 3.27 -26.22 -11.63
C ASP A 81 4.27 -25.13 -11.97
N ILE A 82 5.21 -25.43 -12.86
CA ILE A 82 6.18 -24.46 -13.38
C ILE A 82 5.45 -23.42 -14.22
N LEU A 83 4.56 -23.87 -15.11
CA LEU A 83 3.75 -22.99 -15.94
C LEU A 83 2.88 -22.07 -15.07
N PHE A 84 2.22 -22.62 -14.04
CA PHE A 84 1.42 -21.85 -13.09
C PHE A 84 2.27 -20.81 -12.35
N GLY A 85 3.47 -21.20 -11.87
CA GLY A 85 4.42 -20.29 -11.23
C GLY A 85 4.82 -19.11 -12.11
N ILE A 86 5.21 -19.39 -13.36
CA ILE A 86 5.62 -18.36 -14.34
C ILE A 86 4.46 -17.40 -14.65
N ILE A 87 3.26 -17.93 -14.93
CA ILE A 87 2.09 -17.12 -15.25
C ILE A 87 1.70 -16.23 -14.05
N THR A 88 1.66 -16.80 -12.85
CA THR A 88 1.27 -16.07 -11.63
C THR A 88 2.24 -14.93 -11.34
N LEU A 89 3.55 -15.18 -11.50
CA LEU A 89 4.57 -14.16 -11.33
C LEU A 89 4.50 -13.09 -12.42
N GLY A 90 4.29 -13.48 -13.67
CA GLY A 90 4.16 -12.56 -14.80
C GLY A 90 2.97 -11.62 -14.65
N ILE A 91 1.80 -12.14 -14.29
CA ILE A 91 0.59 -11.33 -14.06
C ILE A 91 0.80 -10.36 -12.91
N TYR A 92 1.40 -10.81 -11.80
CA TYR A 92 1.64 -9.94 -10.65
C TYR A 92 2.69 -8.85 -10.95
N ALA A 93 3.73 -9.18 -11.72
CA ALA A 93 4.69 -8.20 -12.20
C ALA A 93 3.97 -7.13 -13.06
N LEU A 94 3.19 -7.55 -14.06
CA LEU A 94 2.42 -6.65 -14.92
C LEU A 94 1.50 -5.74 -14.10
N TYR A 95 0.82 -6.29 -13.09
CA TYR A 95 -0.02 -5.51 -12.19
C TYR A 95 0.77 -4.41 -11.45
N ILE A 96 1.90 -4.75 -10.84
CA ILE A 96 2.76 -3.76 -10.13
C ILE A 96 3.28 -2.69 -11.08
N PHE A 97 3.76 -3.09 -12.26
CA PHE A 97 4.34 -2.16 -13.23
C PHE A 97 3.28 -1.27 -13.88
N LYS A 98 2.09 -1.80 -14.19
CA LYS A 98 0.96 -1.04 -14.72
C LYS A 98 0.42 -0.05 -13.69
N TRP A 99 0.16 -0.50 -12.46
CA TRP A 99 -0.28 0.36 -11.36
C TRP A 99 0.70 1.52 -11.13
N ALA A 100 2.01 1.23 -11.19
CA ALA A 100 3.03 2.26 -11.06
C ALA A 100 3.13 3.22 -12.25
N LYS A 101 2.69 2.82 -13.45
CA LYS A 101 2.62 3.71 -14.63
C LYS A 101 1.40 4.64 -14.56
N GLU A 102 0.29 4.16 -14.02
CA GLU A 102 -0.96 4.94 -13.89
C GLU A 102 -0.90 5.96 -12.74
N LYS A 103 -0.05 5.70 -11.73
CA LYS A 103 0.05 6.50 -10.50
C LYS A 103 1.25 7.46 -10.43
N LYS A 104 2.15 7.41 -11.42
CA LYS A 104 3.36 8.24 -11.49
C LYS A 104 3.16 9.38 -12.49
#